data_AF-A0A2V1D030-F1
#
_entry.id   AF-A0A2V1D030-F1
#
_cell.length_a   1.000
_cell.length_b   1.000
_cell.length_c   1.000
_cell.angle_alpha   90.00
_cell.angle_beta   90.00
_cell.angle_gamma   90.00
#
_symmetry.space_group_name_H-M   'P 1'
#
loop_
_entity.id
_entity.type
_entity.pdbx_description
1 polymer ?
#
loop_
_entity_poly.entity_id
_entity_poly.type
_entity_poly.pdbx_seq_one_letter_code
_entity_poly.pdbx_strand_id
1 'polypeptide(L)'
;MPSSRQEVLRLALEIQRNGSESPIPCDRCLAGNLKCIAMPENSSRLKCSECVRAGKPCVNMSWVSLDKTREEYQKKVDEDKKLLAEVIARLLKNKKILKQAEERAKKKAWCLANELREAGEEVDVAEDDCPAADALVGFSPAVWSTLACLDDMVGVVPFAEGSGS
;
A
#
# COMPACT_ATOMS: atom_id res chain seq x y z
N MET A 1 19.59 25.62 -29.25
CA MET A 1 18.41 26.44 -28.92
C MET A 1 17.49 26.40 -30.13
N PRO A 2 16.16 26.19 -29.99
CA PRO A 2 15.26 26.25 -31.14
C PRO A 2 15.26 27.68 -31.69
N SER A 3 15.56 27.80 -32.98
CA SER A 3 16.00 29.02 -33.65
C SER A 3 14.85 29.80 -34.32
N SER A 4 13.63 29.28 -34.26
CA SER A 4 12.44 29.95 -34.79
C SER A 4 11.25 29.87 -33.84
N ARG A 5 10.43 30.93 -33.78
CA ARG A 5 9.19 30.96 -32.97
C ARG A 5 8.24 29.79 -33.31
N GLN A 6 8.30 29.29 -34.54
CA GLN A 6 7.54 28.13 -34.99
C GLN A 6 8.02 26.82 -34.33
N GLU A 7 9.33 26.62 -34.18
CA GLU A 7 9.87 25.45 -33.47
C GLU A 7 9.46 25.41 -32.01
N VAL A 8 9.43 26.58 -31.35
CA VAL A 8 8.99 26.69 -29.94
C VAL A 8 7.53 26.29 -29.77
N LEU A 9 6.65 26.78 -30.65
CA LEU A 9 5.23 26.42 -30.63
C LEU A 9 5.03 24.94 -30.95
N ARG A 10 5.77 24.41 -31.92
CA ARG A 10 5.73 22.98 -32.29
C ARG A 10 6.10 22.10 -31.09
N LEU A 11 7.20 22.43 -30.40
CA LEU A 11 7.66 21.71 -29.21
C LEU A 11 6.66 21.81 -28.06
N ALA A 12 6.05 22.98 -27.83
CA ALA A 12 5.05 23.16 -26.78
C ALA A 12 3.80 22.29 -27.02
N LEU A 13 3.34 22.20 -28.27
CA LEU A 13 2.22 21.34 -28.67
C LEU A 13 2.57 19.86 -28.56
N GLU A 14 3.80 19.48 -28.93
CA GLU A 14 4.30 18.12 -28.79
C GLU A 14 4.31 17.68 -27.32
N ILE A 15 4.82 18.53 -26.43
CA ILE A 15 4.77 18.29 -24.97
C ILE A 15 3.33 18.21 -24.47
N GLN A 16 2.44 19.07 -24.95
CA GLN A 16 1.05 19.07 -24.51
C GLN A 16 0.31 17.78 -24.93
N ARG A 17 0.65 17.22 -26.10
CA ARG A 17 0.01 16.02 -26.64
C ARG A 17 0.57 14.73 -26.03
N ASN A 18 1.89 14.68 -25.82
CA ASN A 18 2.60 13.46 -25.45
C ASN A 18 3.10 13.46 -24.00
N GLY A 19 3.03 14.60 -23.31
CA GLY A 19 3.46 14.73 -21.91
C GLY A 19 2.39 14.27 -20.92
N SER A 20 2.82 14.13 -19.67
CA SER A 20 1.96 13.82 -18.53
C SER A 20 1.90 15.00 -17.56
N GLU A 21 0.83 15.06 -16.77
CA GLU A 21 0.73 16.02 -15.68
C GLU A 21 1.84 15.75 -14.65
N SER A 22 2.67 16.75 -14.42
CA SER A 22 3.76 16.68 -13.45
C SER A 22 3.18 16.67 -12.05
N PRO A 23 3.52 15.69 -11.20
CA PRO A 23 3.06 15.65 -9.81
C PRO A 23 3.49 16.87 -9.00
N ILE A 24 4.60 17.51 -9.42
CA ILE A 24 5.11 18.75 -8.85
C ILE A 24 5.12 19.80 -9.97
N PRO A 25 4.23 20.82 -9.94
CA PRO A 25 4.22 21.86 -10.95
C PRO A 25 5.47 22.74 -10.84
N CYS A 26 5.91 23.32 -11.95
CA CYS A 26 6.95 24.34 -11.92
C CYS A 26 6.42 25.64 -11.30
N ASP A 27 7.31 26.50 -10.81
CA ASP A 27 6.95 27.72 -10.06
C ASP A 27 6.01 28.63 -10.86
N ARG A 28 6.16 28.68 -12.20
CA ARG A 28 5.24 29.44 -13.06
C ARG A 28 3.86 28.81 -13.13
N CYS A 29 3.78 27.52 -13.38
CA CYS A 29 2.51 26.82 -13.46
C CYS A 29 1.80 26.87 -12.12
N LEU A 30 2.54 26.76 -11.02
CA LEU A 30 2.01 26.92 -9.67
C LEU A 30 1.45 28.33 -9.44
N ALA A 31 2.25 29.38 -9.72
CA ALA A 31 1.82 30.76 -9.54
C ALA A 31 0.62 31.14 -10.43
N GLY A 32 0.53 30.56 -11.63
CA GLY A 32 -0.57 30.78 -12.57
C GLY A 32 -1.78 29.86 -12.36
N ASN A 33 -1.74 28.95 -11.38
CA ASN A 33 -2.73 27.88 -11.19
C ASN A 33 -3.04 27.11 -12.50
N LEU A 34 -1.98 26.79 -13.25
CA LEU A 34 -2.03 26.08 -14.53
C LEU A 34 -1.56 24.64 -14.36
N LYS A 35 -2.13 23.73 -15.16
CA LYS A 35 -1.64 22.35 -15.24
C LYS A 35 -0.22 22.32 -15.82
N CYS A 36 0.70 21.69 -15.10
CA CYS A 36 2.08 21.55 -15.54
C CYS A 36 2.25 20.25 -16.35
N ILE A 37 2.14 20.32 -17.68
CA ILE A 37 2.34 19.16 -18.56
C ILE A 37 3.80 19.11 -18.99
N ALA A 38 4.52 18.06 -18.63
CA ALA A 38 5.93 17.86 -18.98
C ALA A 38 6.12 16.49 -19.64
N MET A 39 7.10 16.39 -20.54
CA MET A 39 7.49 15.09 -21.09
C MET A 39 8.29 14.29 -20.06
N PRO A 40 7.97 13.00 -19.84
CA PRO A 40 8.79 12.12 -19.04
C PRO A 40 10.14 11.87 -19.75
N GLU A 41 11.23 12.11 -19.01
CA GLU A 41 12.55 11.48 -19.18
C GLU A 41 13.64 12.02 -20.14
N ASN A 42 13.44 13.02 -20.99
CA ASN A 42 14.51 13.35 -21.98
C ASN A 42 15.40 14.58 -21.69
N SER A 43 15.36 15.20 -20.50
CA SER A 43 16.34 16.23 -20.17
C SER A 43 16.58 16.45 -18.68
N SER A 44 17.83 16.72 -18.32
CA SER A 44 18.30 17.16 -16.99
C SER A 44 17.64 18.43 -16.45
N ARG A 45 16.76 19.07 -17.24
CA ARG A 45 15.92 20.19 -16.84
C ARG A 45 14.49 19.89 -17.22
N LEU A 46 13.57 20.06 -16.28
CA LEU A 46 12.13 19.99 -16.56
C LEU A 46 11.79 20.97 -17.70
N LYS A 47 10.92 20.58 -18.63
CA LYS A 47 10.42 21.46 -19.69
C LYS A 47 8.92 21.21 -19.82
N CYS A 48 8.10 22.08 -19.23
CA CYS A 48 6.65 22.01 -19.40
C CYS A 48 6.20 22.79 -20.64
N SER A 49 5.02 22.43 -21.16
CA SER A 49 4.42 23.05 -22.34
C SER A 49 4.32 24.58 -22.21
N GLU A 50 3.91 25.08 -21.04
CA GLU A 50 3.72 26.51 -20.78
C GLU A 50 5.05 27.28 -20.69
N CYS A 51 6.08 26.71 -20.06
CA CYS A 51 7.40 27.35 -20.02
C CYS A 51 8.07 27.38 -21.40
N VAL A 52 7.91 26.32 -22.19
CA VAL A 52 8.38 26.28 -23.58
C VAL A 52 7.64 27.32 -24.42
N ARG A 53 6.31 27.37 -24.37
CA ARG A 53 5.50 28.36 -25.12
C ARG A 53 5.92 29.80 -24.82
N ALA A 54 6.24 30.08 -23.55
CA ALA A 54 6.69 31.38 -23.10
C ALA A 54 8.21 31.63 -23.26
N GLY A 55 8.96 30.67 -23.80
CA GLY A 55 10.41 30.79 -24.01
C GLY A 55 11.23 31.02 -22.74
N LYS A 56 10.75 30.58 -21.57
CA LYS A 56 11.44 30.78 -20.28
C LYS A 56 11.84 29.43 -19.67
N PRO A 57 12.90 29.38 -18.84
CA PRO A 57 13.27 28.15 -18.16
C PRO A 57 12.14 27.65 -17.24
N CYS A 58 11.96 26.33 -17.21
CA CYS A 58 11.12 25.69 -16.21
C CYS A 58 11.94 25.52 -14.94
N VAL A 59 11.45 26.04 -13.82
CA VAL A 59 12.10 25.94 -12.50
C VAL A 59 11.07 25.36 -11.53
N ASN A 60 11.46 24.35 -10.76
CA ASN A 60 10.63 23.67 -9.76
C ASN A 60 11.27 23.75 -8.35
N MET A 61 12.10 24.77 -8.11
CA MET A 61 13.03 24.85 -6.98
C MET A 61 12.66 25.93 -5.96
N SER A 62 11.47 26.55 -6.04
CA SER A 62 11.07 27.45 -4.96
C SER A 62 10.76 26.67 -3.69
N TRP A 63 11.22 27.17 -2.55
CA TRP A 63 10.97 26.59 -1.22
C TRP A 63 9.47 26.39 -0.94
N VAL A 64 8.64 27.31 -1.43
CA VAL A 64 7.17 27.24 -1.30
C VAL A 64 6.58 26.04 -2.04
N SER A 65 7.05 25.75 -3.26
CA SER A 65 6.64 24.57 -4.04
C SER A 65 7.06 23.26 -3.33
N LEU A 66 8.24 23.25 -2.71
CA LEU A 66 8.76 22.09 -1.99
C LEU A 66 8.00 21.84 -0.68
N ASP A 67 7.75 22.88 0.11
CA ASP A 67 7.03 22.76 1.39
C ASP A 67 5.59 22.29 1.19
N LYS A 68 4.88 22.85 0.21
CA LYS A 68 3.51 22.41 -0.12
C LYS A 68 3.47 20.96 -0.60
N THR A 69 4.43 20.55 -1.42
CA THR A 69 4.54 19.15 -1.86
C THR A 69 4.80 18.24 -0.65
N ARG A 70 5.70 18.64 0.26
CA ARG A 70 5.99 17.87 1.46
C ARG A 70 4.74 17.67 2.33
N GLU A 71 3.97 18.73 2.56
CA GLU A 71 2.74 18.67 3.37
C GLU A 71 1.66 17.79 2.72
N GLU A 72 1.41 17.95 1.42
CA GLU A 72 0.40 17.17 0.71
C GLU A 72 0.73 15.67 0.68
N TYR A 73 1.99 15.31 0.46
CA TYR A 73 2.41 13.91 0.45
C TYR A 73 2.51 13.33 1.86
N GLN A 74 2.88 14.12 2.87
CA GLN A 74 2.84 13.70 4.25
C GLN A 74 1.39 13.34 4.66
N LYS A 75 0.42 14.15 4.26
CA LYS A 75 -1.00 13.88 4.50
C LYS A 75 -1.45 12.55 3.87
N LYS A 76 -1.07 12.30 2.61
CA LYS A 76 -1.37 11.02 1.93
C LYS A 76 -0.74 9.83 2.66
N VAL A 77 0.51 9.96 3.09
CA VAL A 77 1.19 8.92 3.87
C VAL A 77 0.45 8.63 5.18
N ASP A 78 -0.05 9.66 5.86
CA ASP A 78 -0.77 9.48 7.12
C ASP A 78 -2.18 8.90 6.91
N GLU A 79 -2.84 9.21 5.79
CA GLU A 79 -4.09 8.57 5.37
C GLU A 79 -3.88 7.07 5.05
N ASP A 80 -2.84 6.75 4.29
CA ASP A 80 -2.50 5.37 3.93
C ASP A 80 -2.13 4.54 5.17
N LYS A 81 -1.41 5.12 6.13
CA LYS A 81 -1.11 4.46 7.42
C LYS A 81 -2.37 4.14 8.21
N LYS A 82 -3.36 5.03 8.24
CA LYS A 82 -4.64 4.78 8.91
C LYS A 82 -5.39 3.63 8.25
N LEU A 83 -5.48 3.63 6.92
CA LEU A 83 -6.10 2.55 6.17
C LEU A 83 -5.40 1.21 6.45
N LEU A 84 -4.07 1.19 6.45
CA LEU A 84 -3.29 0.00 6.76
C LEU A 84 -3.58 -0.53 8.17
N ALA A 85 -3.66 0.35 9.17
CA ALA A 85 -4.01 -0.04 10.54
C ALA A 85 -5.41 -0.67 10.64
N GLU A 86 -6.41 -0.13 9.92
CA GLU A 86 -7.76 -0.70 9.87
C GLU A 86 -7.78 -2.09 9.23
N VAL A 87 -7.01 -2.29 8.15
CA VAL A 87 -6.88 -3.59 7.48
C VAL A 87 -6.22 -4.60 8.42
N ILE A 88 -5.14 -4.23 9.10
CA ILE A 88 -4.47 -5.10 10.08
C ILE A 88 -5.44 -5.51 11.20
N ALA A 89 -6.18 -4.56 11.78
CA ALA A 89 -7.15 -4.85 12.84
C ALA A 89 -8.23 -5.84 12.38
N ARG A 90 -8.71 -5.70 11.13
CA ARG A 90 -9.68 -6.61 10.54
C ARG A 90 -9.10 -8.01 10.33
N LEU A 91 -7.88 -8.11 9.82
CA LEU A 91 -7.20 -9.37 9.63
C LEU A 91 -6.98 -10.12 10.95
N LEU A 92 -6.56 -9.42 12.00
CA LEU A 92 -6.41 -10.00 13.34
C LEU A 92 -7.73 -10.54 13.88
N LYS A 93 -8.83 -9.79 13.71
CA LYS A 93 -10.17 -10.25 14.09
C LYS A 93 -10.57 -11.51 13.33
N ASN A 94 -10.35 -11.54 12.02
CA ASN A 94 -10.67 -12.70 11.17
C ASN A 94 -9.81 -13.92 11.54
N LYS A 95 -8.50 -13.75 11.80
CA LYS A 95 -7.61 -14.81 12.27
C LYS A 95 -8.11 -15.41 13.59
N LYS A 96 -8.58 -14.58 14.53
CA LYS A 96 -9.17 -15.04 15.79
C LYS A 96 -10.44 -15.87 15.58
N ILE A 97 -11.32 -15.43 14.68
CA ILE A 97 -12.54 -16.17 14.33
C ILE A 97 -12.18 -17.52 13.70
N LEU A 98 -11.20 -17.55 12.80
CA LEU A 98 -10.76 -18.78 12.14
C LEU A 98 -10.22 -19.79 13.16
N LYS A 99 -9.34 -19.37 14.08
CA LYS A 99 -8.84 -20.24 15.16
C LYS A 99 -9.98 -20.80 16.01
N GLN A 100 -10.97 -19.98 16.36
CA GLN A 100 -12.14 -20.44 17.12
C GLN A 100 -12.98 -21.45 16.34
N ALA A 101 -13.12 -21.28 15.02
CA ALA A 101 -13.82 -22.22 14.16
C ALA A 101 -13.08 -23.56 14.07
N GLU A 102 -11.75 -23.53 13.91
CA GLU A 102 -10.89 -24.71 13.89
C GLU A 102 -10.95 -25.48 15.21
N GLU A 103 -10.82 -24.80 16.35
CA GLU A 103 -10.94 -25.43 17.67
C GLU A 103 -12.32 -26.08 17.88
N ARG A 104 -13.39 -25.41 17.44
CA ARG A 104 -14.74 -25.99 17.50
C ARG A 104 -14.89 -27.19 16.58
N ALA A 105 -14.32 -27.14 15.39
CA ALA A 105 -14.32 -28.26 14.45
C ALA A 105 -13.56 -29.46 15.04
N LYS A 106 -12.37 -29.24 15.62
CA LYS A 106 -11.59 -30.29 16.30
C LYS A 106 -12.37 -30.93 17.45
N LYS A 107 -13.01 -30.11 18.32
CA LYS A 107 -13.85 -30.63 19.41
C LYS A 107 -15.02 -31.46 18.91
N LYS A 108 -15.71 -31.01 17.85
CA LYS A 108 -16.81 -31.76 17.25
C LYS A 108 -16.34 -33.08 16.63
N ALA A 109 -15.22 -33.06 15.91
CA ALA A 109 -14.62 -34.26 15.33
C ALA A 109 -14.24 -35.27 16.42
N TRP A 110 -13.66 -34.80 17.53
CA TRP A 110 -13.33 -35.64 18.68
C TRP A 110 -14.57 -36.27 19.34
N CYS A 111 -15.64 -35.48 19.59
CA CYS A 111 -16.89 -36.01 20.12
C CYS A 111 -17.50 -37.07 19.18
N LEU A 112 -17.54 -36.80 17.88
CA LEU A 112 -18.07 -37.72 16.87
C LEU A 112 -17.25 -39.03 16.83
N ALA A 113 -15.93 -38.94 16.89
CA ALA A 113 -15.06 -40.12 16.90
C ALA A 113 -15.28 -40.98 18.15
N ASN A 114 -15.53 -40.37 19.31
CA ASN A 114 -15.89 -41.11 20.53
C ASN A 114 -17.25 -41.79 20.39
N GLU A 115 -18.27 -41.10 19.84
CA GLU A 115 -19.60 -41.69 19.60
C GLU A 115 -19.52 -42.90 18.64
N LEU A 116 -18.74 -42.80 17.57
CA LEU A 116 -18.52 -43.90 16.63
C LEU A 116 -17.78 -45.08 17.28
N ARG A 117 -16.77 -44.79 18.10
CA ARG A 117 -16.04 -45.80 18.87
C ARG A 117 -16.96 -46.52 19.87
N GLU A 118 -17.84 -45.79 20.55
CA GLU A 118 -18.87 -46.36 21.43
C GLU A 118 -19.88 -47.22 20.67
N ALA A 119 -20.18 -46.88 19.41
CA ALA A 119 -21.03 -47.66 18.50
C ALA A 119 -20.32 -48.89 17.89
N GLY A 120 -19.02 -49.10 18.18
CA GLY A 120 -18.23 -50.22 17.69
C GLY A 120 -17.55 -49.99 16.34
N GLU A 121 -17.55 -48.76 15.82
CA GLU A 121 -16.82 -48.35 14.62
C GLU A 121 -15.49 -47.68 15.03
N GLU A 122 -14.35 -48.31 14.74
CA GLU A 122 -13.04 -47.69 14.99
C GLU A 122 -12.76 -46.59 13.95
N VAL A 123 -12.68 -45.34 14.42
CA VAL A 123 -12.26 -44.19 13.61
C VAL A 123 -11.10 -43.49 14.32
N ASP A 124 -9.93 -43.48 13.68
CA ASP A 124 -8.78 -42.69 14.12
C ASP A 124 -8.95 -41.25 13.63
N VAL A 125 -8.96 -40.30 14.57
CA VAL A 125 -8.88 -38.88 14.24
C VAL A 125 -7.42 -38.59 13.90
N ALA A 126 -7.07 -38.61 12.62
CA ALA A 126 -5.73 -38.19 12.19
C ALA A 126 -5.48 -36.74 12.62
N GLU A 127 -4.43 -36.52 13.43
CA GLU A 127 -4.10 -35.19 13.98
C GLU A 127 -3.38 -34.27 12.99
N ASP A 128 -2.92 -34.76 11.83
CA ASP A 128 -2.12 -33.99 10.89
C ASP A 128 -2.68 -33.97 9.46
N ASP A 129 -2.72 -32.76 8.91
CA ASP A 129 -2.91 -32.37 7.51
C ASP A 129 -4.16 -32.90 6.78
N CYS A 130 -5.19 -32.07 6.80
CA CYS A 130 -6.17 -32.07 5.72
C CYS A 130 -5.48 -31.51 4.46
N PRO A 131 -5.30 -32.27 3.37
CA PRO A 131 -4.48 -31.91 2.20
C PRO A 131 -4.99 -30.70 1.39
N ALA A 132 -6.08 -30.06 1.84
CA ALA A 132 -6.61 -28.83 1.25
C ALA A 132 -5.90 -27.55 1.76
N ALA A 133 -5.06 -27.64 2.80
CA ALA A 133 -4.32 -26.49 3.34
C ALA A 133 -3.20 -25.99 2.40
N ASP A 134 -2.66 -26.87 1.55
CA ASP A 134 -1.56 -26.57 0.62
C ASP A 134 -2.01 -25.86 -0.67
N ALA A 135 -3.31 -25.58 -0.83
CA ALA A 135 -3.82 -24.82 -1.97
C ALA A 135 -3.68 -23.29 -1.81
N LEU A 136 -2.81 -22.82 -0.92
CA LEU A 136 -2.57 -21.40 -0.68
C LEU A 136 -1.57 -20.85 -1.70
N VAL A 137 -2.13 -20.11 -2.66
CA VAL A 137 -1.47 -19.27 -3.66
C VAL A 137 -0.22 -18.60 -3.07
N GLY A 138 0.94 -18.89 -3.66
CA GLY A 138 2.26 -18.52 -3.15
C GLY A 138 2.43 -17.02 -2.92
N PHE A 139 2.42 -16.60 -1.66
CA PHE A 139 2.92 -15.30 -1.25
C PHE A 139 4.45 -15.37 -1.09
N SER A 140 5.14 -14.33 -1.56
CA SER A 140 6.61 -14.23 -1.50
C SER A 140 7.14 -14.36 -0.06
N PRO A 141 8.29 -15.02 0.17
CA PRO A 141 8.92 -15.18 1.50
C PRO A 141 9.06 -13.89 2.32
N ALA A 142 9.17 -12.73 1.67
CA ALA A 142 9.24 -11.43 2.34
C ALA A 142 7.95 -11.07 3.10
N VAL A 143 6.79 -11.56 2.65
CA VAL A 143 5.48 -11.35 3.27
C VAL A 143 5.32 -12.22 4.52
N TRP A 144 5.91 -13.42 4.52
CA TRP A 144 5.95 -14.28 5.70
C TRP A 144 6.83 -13.70 6.81
N SER A 145 7.96 -13.09 6.45
CA SER A 145 8.83 -12.43 7.43
C SER A 145 8.13 -11.28 8.15
N THR A 146 7.29 -10.50 7.45
CA THR A 146 6.54 -9.39 8.07
C THR A 146 5.37 -9.88 8.91
N LEU A 147 4.73 -10.99 8.54
CA LEU A 147 3.70 -11.66 9.35
C LEU A 147 4.28 -12.34 10.59
N ALA A 148 5.48 -12.92 10.51
CA ALA A 148 6.18 -13.50 11.66
C ALA A 148 6.53 -12.43 12.71
N CYS A 149 6.94 -11.23 12.29
CA CYS A 149 7.14 -10.11 13.22
C CYS A 149 5.86 -9.67 13.94
N LEU A 150 4.67 -9.92 13.37
CA LEU A 150 3.40 -9.65 14.03
C LEU A 150 3.05 -10.72 15.08
N ASP A 151 3.42 -11.99 14.86
CA ASP A 151 3.23 -13.05 15.86
C ASP A 151 4.11 -12.81 17.11
N ASP A 152 5.32 -12.25 16.94
CA ASP A 152 6.22 -11.87 18.06
C ASP A 152 5.66 -10.70 18.90
N MET A 153 4.93 -9.75 18.28
CA MET A 153 4.30 -8.64 19.02
C MET A 153 3.07 -9.04 19.82
N VAL A 154 2.39 -10.13 19.44
CA VAL A 154 1.24 -10.67 20.18
C VAL A 154 1.69 -11.40 21.46
N GLY A 155 2.97 -11.77 21.58
CA GLY A 155 3.55 -12.44 22.74
C GLY A 155 4.00 -11.51 23.89
N VAL A 156 4.00 -10.18 23.74
CA VAL A 156 4.62 -9.24 24.71
C VAL A 156 3.64 -8.19 25.26
N VAL A 157 2.38 -8.56 25.51
CA VAL A 157 1.53 -7.73 26.38
C VAL A 157 1.42 -8.42 27.74
N PRO A 158 2.25 -8.06 28.73
CA PRO A 158 2.01 -8.46 30.10
C PRO A 158 0.70 -7.80 30.54
N PHE A 159 -0.23 -8.67 30.93
CA PHE A 159 -1.49 -8.33 31.56
C PHE A 159 -1.19 -7.53 32.83
N ALA A 160 -1.36 -6.20 32.79
CA ALA A 160 -1.30 -5.37 33.98
C ALA A 160 -2.60 -5.57 34.77
N GLU A 161 -2.56 -6.48 35.73
CA GLU A 161 -3.60 -6.63 36.76
C GLU A 161 -3.70 -5.33 37.55
N GLY A 162 -4.94 -4.89 37.79
CA GLY A 162 -5.22 -3.78 38.69
C GLY A 162 -4.87 -4.14 40.13
N SER A 163 -4.20 -3.24 40.83
CA SER A 163 -4.19 -3.18 42.29
C SER A 163 -4.85 -1.88 42.72
N GLY A 164 -5.98 -2.01 43.40
CA GLY A 164 -6.67 -0.89 44.02
C GLY A 164 -5.87 -0.24 45.14
N SER A 165 -6.25 0.99 45.44
CA SER A 165 -6.28 1.61 46.76
C SER A 165 -7.33 2.72 46.72
#